data_AF-A0A7Y0BZK6-F1
#
_entry.id   AF-A0A7Y0BZK6-F1
#
_cell.length_a   1.000
_cell.length_b   1.000
_cell.length_c   1.000
_cell.angle_alpha   90.00
_cell.angle_beta   90.00
_cell.angle_gamma   90.00
#
_symmetry.space_group_name_H-M   'P 1'
#
loop_
_entity.id
_entity.type
_entity.pdbx_description
1 polymer ?
#
loop_
_entity_poly.entity_id
_entity_poly.type
_entity_poly.pdbx_seq_one_letter_code
_entity_poly.pdbx_strand_id
1 'polypeptide(L)'
;MATLKDTAKNDQPEWKTLDYHDKQIHVCTAVRAHQAEELDGHGQQWDFKVRITDSGAGPTATPLSSAESDPASFYSTQAVTEDLAFVKGRELVDGVDGKAPG
;
A
#
# COMPACT_ATOMS: atom_id res chain seq x y z
N MET A 1 33.56 -10.34 -8.05
CA MET A 1 32.29 -11.05 -8.32
C MET A 1 31.33 -10.69 -7.19
N ALA A 2 30.43 -9.73 -7.40
CA ALA A 2 29.47 -9.31 -6.38
C ALA A 2 28.30 -10.28 -6.37
N THR A 3 28.21 -11.11 -5.34
CA THR A 3 27.08 -12.02 -5.14
C THR A 3 25.90 -11.21 -4.61
N LEU A 4 24.97 -10.84 -5.49
CA LEU A 4 23.66 -10.33 -5.12
C LEU A 4 22.93 -11.43 -4.36
N LYS A 5 22.86 -11.28 -3.03
CA LYS A 5 22.05 -12.11 -2.15
C LYS A 5 20.60 -11.70 -2.34
N ASP A 6 19.96 -12.22 -3.39
CA ASP A 6 18.50 -12.18 -3.49
C ASP A 6 17.96 -13.32 -2.60
N THR A 7 17.98 -13.07 -1.30
CA THR A 7 17.37 -13.92 -0.29
C THR A 7 16.27 -13.10 0.36
N ALA A 8 15.07 -13.20 -0.18
CA ALA A 8 13.86 -13.20 0.64
C ALA A 8 12.67 -13.61 -0.23
N LYS A 9 12.38 -14.91 -0.19
CA LYS A 9 11.03 -15.41 -0.35
C LYS A 9 10.25 -14.94 0.90
N ASN A 10 9.91 -13.66 0.95
CA ASN A 10 9.18 -13.06 2.07
C ASN A 10 7.69 -13.20 1.75
N ASP A 11 7.04 -14.13 2.44
CA ASP A 11 5.58 -14.20 2.61
C ASP A 11 5.06 -13.02 3.47
N GLN A 12 5.92 -12.03 3.73
CA GLN A 12 5.54 -10.81 4.41
C GLN A 12 5.13 -9.76 3.37
N PRO A 13 4.04 -9.01 3.62
CA PRO A 13 3.62 -7.95 2.73
C PRO A 13 4.78 -7.00 2.43
N GLU A 14 5.21 -6.91 1.17
CA GLU A 14 6.23 -5.95 0.74
C GLU A 14 5.65 -4.53 0.85
N TRP A 15 6.15 -3.77 1.82
CA TRP A 15 5.84 -2.36 1.98
C TRP A 15 6.77 -1.54 1.09
N LYS A 16 6.23 -0.95 0.03
CA LYS A 16 6.91 0.06 -0.77
C LYS A 16 6.79 1.42 -0.08
N THR A 17 7.88 2.17 -0.03
CA THR A 17 7.92 3.48 0.63
C THR A 17 8.26 4.58 -0.38
N LEU A 18 7.56 5.70 -0.29
CA LEU A 18 7.81 6.90 -1.07
C LEU A 18 7.82 8.12 -0.15
N ASP A 19 8.89 8.91 -0.18
CA ASP A 19 8.92 10.22 0.49
C ASP A 19 8.11 11.25 -0.32
N TYR A 20 7.23 11.99 0.37
CA TYR A 20 6.37 13.02 -0.20
C TYR A 20 6.05 14.09 0.86
N HIS A 21 6.38 15.35 0.60
CA HIS A 21 6.12 16.50 1.50
C HIS A 21 6.59 16.26 2.96
N ASP A 22 7.85 15.85 3.15
CA ASP A 22 8.44 15.55 4.48
C ASP A 22 7.74 14.39 5.24
N LYS A 23 6.92 13.61 4.54
CA LYS A 23 6.25 12.42 5.06
C LYS A 23 6.64 11.20 4.24
N GLN A 24 6.47 10.03 4.84
CA GLN A 24 6.66 8.76 4.16
C GLN A 24 5.32 8.08 3.90
N ILE A 25 5.07 7.78 2.63
CA ILE A 25 3.92 7.01 2.16
C ILE A 25 4.37 5.56 2.04
N HIS A 26 3.81 4.68 2.87
CA HIS A 26 4.03 3.23 2.79
C HIS A 26 2.82 2.55 2.17
N VAL A 27 3.04 1.83 1.08
CA VAL A 27 2.03 1.08 0.35
C VAL A 27 2.35 -0.40 0.46
N CYS A 28 1.36 -1.19 0.85
CA CYS A 28 1.40 -2.64 0.78
C CYS A 28 0.24 -3.09 -0.09
N THR A 29 0.51 -4.00 -1.03
CA THR A 29 -0.54 -4.70 -1.78
C THR A 29 -0.51 -6.18 -1.46
N ALA A 30 -1.68 -6.78 -1.30
CA ALA A 30 -1.83 -8.20 -1.06
C ALA A 30 -2.88 -8.77 -2.01
N VAL A 31 -2.67 -10.01 -2.48
CA VAL A 31 -3.71 -10.73 -3.22
C VAL A 31 -4.84 -11.02 -2.24
N ARG A 32 -6.05 -10.62 -2.59
CA ARG A 32 -7.25 -11.08 -1.90
C ARG A 32 -7.42 -12.56 -2.22
N ALA A 33 -6.94 -13.41 -1.31
CA ALA A 33 -7.26 -14.82 -1.32
C ALA A 33 -8.75 -14.96 -0.99
N HIS A 34 -9.60 -14.86 -2.01
CA HIS A 34 -11.00 -15.19 -1.86
C HIS A 34 -11.07 -16.70 -1.58
N GLN A 35 -11.37 -17.06 -0.33
CA GLN A 35 -11.93 -18.36 0.00
C GLN A 35 -13.29 -18.49 -0.70
N ALA A 36 -13.28 -18.81 -1.99
CA ALA A 36 -14.42 -19.40 -2.66
C ALA A 36 -13.86 -20.39 -3.67
N GLU A 37 -13.94 -21.66 -3.30
CA GLU A 37 -13.49 -22.83 -4.03
C GLU A 37 -14.27 -23.10 -5.34
N GLU A 38 -14.91 -22.10 -5.98
CA GLU A 38 -15.95 -22.42 -6.96
C GLU A 38 -15.99 -21.64 -8.28
N LEU A 39 -15.13 -20.66 -8.56
CA LEU A 39 -15.14 -20.00 -9.89
C LEU A 39 -13.74 -19.66 -10.41
N ASP A 40 -13.14 -20.59 -11.15
CA ASP A 40 -11.90 -20.49 -11.98
C ASP A 40 -11.90 -19.36 -13.04
N GLY A 41 -12.77 -18.35 -12.94
CA GLY A 41 -12.95 -17.29 -13.94
C GLY A 41 -12.88 -15.86 -13.41
N HIS A 42 -12.92 -15.64 -12.09
CA HIS A 42 -12.77 -14.28 -11.54
C HIS A 42 -11.30 -14.00 -11.27
N GLY A 43 -10.72 -13.08 -12.05
CA GLY A 43 -9.31 -12.71 -11.97
C GLY A 43 -8.87 -12.36 -10.55
N GLN A 44 -7.57 -12.56 -10.29
CA GLN A 44 -6.94 -12.25 -9.01
C GLN A 44 -7.32 -10.83 -8.56
N GLN A 45 -8.03 -10.74 -7.44
CA GLN A 45 -8.32 -9.45 -6.81
C GLN A 45 -7.18 -9.08 -5.88
N TRP A 46 -6.85 -7.80 -5.84
CA TRP A 46 -5.81 -7.25 -4.98
C TRP A 46 -6.44 -6.27 -3.99
N ASP A 47 -5.93 -6.27 -2.76
CA ASP A 47 -6.20 -5.25 -1.75
C ASP A 47 -4.93 -4.41 -1.55
N PHE A 48 -5.09 -3.17 -1.10
CA PHE A 48 -3.98 -2.32 -0.69
C PHE A 48 -4.18 -1.71 0.69
N LYS A 49 -3.06 -1.39 1.31
CA LYS A 49 -2.98 -0.63 2.54
C LYS A 49 -1.97 0.48 2.39
N VAL A 50 -2.40 1.69 2.71
CA VAL A 50 -1.60 2.91 2.72
C VAL A 50 -1.42 3.37 4.15
N ARG A 51 -0.19 3.70 4.52
CA ARG A 51 0.16 4.29 5.80
C ARG A 51 1.04 5.51 5.57
N ILE A 52 0.68 6.63 6.18
CA ILE A 52 1.46 7.85 6.17
C ILE A 52 2.16 7.96 7.50
N THR A 53 3.47 8.11 7.49
CA THR A 53 4.27 8.31 8.69
C THR A 53 5.14 9.56 8.54
N ASP A 54 5.70 10.00 9.65
CA ASP A 54 6.74 11.04 9.64
C ASP A 54 8.02 10.49 8.96
N SER A 55 8.81 11.35 8.33
CA SER A 55 9.98 10.90 7.60
C SER A 55 10.97 10.19 8.54
N GLY A 56 11.33 8.94 8.20
CA GLY A 56 12.25 8.11 8.99
C GLY A 56 11.58 7.24 10.06
N ALA A 57 10.26 7.33 10.26
CA ALA A 57 9.54 6.49 11.22
C ALA A 57 9.32 5.04 10.71
N GLY A 58 9.26 4.85 9.39
CA GLY A 58 9.12 3.54 8.77
C GLY A 58 7.71 2.93 8.83
N PRO A 59 7.44 1.84 8.08
CA PRO A 59 6.09 1.31 7.85
C PRO A 59 5.38 0.69 9.07
N THR A 60 6.14 0.43 10.15
CA THR A 60 5.64 -0.13 11.41
C THR A 60 5.35 0.91 12.48
N ALA A 61 5.71 2.18 12.24
CA ALA A 61 5.37 3.27 13.15
C ALA A 61 3.86 3.53 13.17
N THR A 62 3.40 4.24 14.21
CA THR A 62 2.02 4.71 14.29
C THR A 62 1.75 5.65 13.11
N PRO A 63 0.83 5.31 12.20
CA PRO A 63 0.55 6.15 11.05
C PRO A 63 -0.15 7.44 11.50
N LEU A 64 0.29 8.57 10.95
CA LEU A 64 -0.41 9.86 11.05
C LEU A 64 -1.78 9.77 10.36
N SER A 65 -1.83 9.02 9.26
CA SER A 65 -3.04 8.74 8.51
C SER A 65 -2.89 7.42 7.76
N SER A 66 -3.98 6.72 7.48
CA SER A 66 -3.95 5.47 6.74
C SER A 66 -5.24 5.27 5.96
N ALA A 67 -5.12 4.62 4.80
CA ALA A 67 -6.26 4.19 3.99
C ALA A 67 -6.09 2.72 3.59
N GLU A 68 -7.20 2.06 3.33
CA GLU A 68 -7.24 0.67 2.88
C GLU A 68 -8.12 0.60 1.63
N SER A 69 -7.89 -0.41 0.78
CA SER A 69 -8.72 -0.67 -0.39
C SER A 69 -10.16 -0.93 0.02
N ASP A 70 -11.08 -0.35 -0.74
CA ASP A 70 -12.49 -0.64 -0.56
C ASP A 70 -12.79 -2.09 -0.98
N PRO A 71 -13.47 -2.90 -0.13
CA PRO A 71 -13.69 -4.29 -0.41
C PRO A 71 -14.66 -4.58 -1.56
N ALA A 72 -15.43 -3.59 -2.01
CA ALA A 72 -16.29 -3.71 -3.18
C ALA A 72 -15.57 -3.33 -4.48
N SER A 73 -14.35 -2.77 -4.40
CA SER A 73 -13.55 -2.44 -5.58
C SER A 73 -12.74 -3.64 -6.08
N PHE A 74 -12.84 -3.91 -7.38
CA PHE A 74 -12.09 -4.96 -8.06
C PHE A 74 -10.81 -4.40 -8.66
N TYR A 75 -9.67 -4.78 -8.09
CA TYR A 75 -8.36 -4.45 -8.63
C TYR A 75 -7.74 -5.70 -9.26
N SER A 76 -7.54 -5.66 -10.58
CA SER A 76 -7.19 -6.84 -11.40
C SER A 76 -5.69 -7.15 -11.46
N THR A 77 -4.83 -6.19 -11.09
CA THR A 77 -3.37 -6.37 -11.12
C THR A 77 -2.71 -5.67 -9.95
N GLN A 78 -1.58 -6.21 -9.48
CA GLN A 78 -0.78 -5.60 -8.42
C GLN A 78 -0.37 -4.17 -8.78
N ALA A 79 0.17 -3.95 -9.99
CA ALA A 79 0.70 -2.66 -10.40
C ALA A 79 -0.34 -1.53 -10.38
N VAL A 80 -1.58 -1.80 -10.82
CA VAL A 80 -2.68 -0.82 -10.76
C VAL A 80 -3.07 -0.54 -9.31
N THR A 81 -3.13 -1.59 -8.50
CA THR A 81 -3.43 -1.48 -7.06
C THR A 81 -2.38 -0.65 -6.33
N GLU A 82 -1.09 -0.87 -6.63
CA GLU A 82 0.03 -0.12 -6.06
C GLU A 82 0.00 1.36 -6.47
N ASP A 83 -0.23 1.65 -7.76
CA ASP A 83 -0.30 3.03 -8.26
C ASP A 83 -1.44 3.81 -7.57
N LEU A 84 -2.64 3.20 -7.50
CA LEU A 84 -3.78 3.80 -6.82
C LEU A 84 -3.52 4.01 -5.33
N ALA A 85 -2.84 3.08 -4.68
CA ALA A 85 -2.46 3.20 -3.28
C ALA A 85 -1.48 4.38 -3.07
N PHE A 86 -0.54 4.62 -3.98
CA PHE A 86 0.32 5.80 -3.92
C PHE A 86 -0.43 7.10 -4.18
N VAL A 87 -1.36 7.12 -5.14
CA VAL A 87 -2.24 8.27 -5.39
C VAL A 87 -3.01 8.59 -4.12
N LYS A 88 -3.67 7.60 -3.52
CA LYS A 88 -4.38 7.73 -2.24
C LYS A 88 -3.46 8.23 -1.13
N GLY A 89 -2.23 7.74 -1.06
CA GLY A 89 -1.25 8.20 -0.08
C GLY A 89 -0.89 9.67 -0.23
N ARG A 90 -0.74 10.16 -1.46
CA ARG A 90 -0.50 11.59 -1.72
C ARG A 90 -1.71 12.42 -1.34
N GLU A 91 -2.93 11.98 -1.66
CA GLU A 91 -4.16 12.63 -1.24
C GLU A 91 -4.27 12.71 0.30
N LEU A 92 -3.86 11.66 1.01
CA LEU A 92 -3.81 11.67 2.47
C LEU A 92 -2.78 12.66 3.02
N VAL A 93 -1.60 12.74 2.42
CA VAL A 93 -0.58 13.72 2.84
C VAL A 93 -1.08 15.15 2.60
N ASP A 94 -1.63 15.41 1.42
CA ASP A 94 -2.20 16.71 1.05
C ASP A 94 -3.40 17.08 1.94
N GLY A 95 -4.25 16.13 2.28
CA GLY A 95 -5.38 16.33 3.20
C GLY A 95 -4.97 16.50 4.67
N VAL A 96 -3.86 15.89 5.11
CA VAL A 96 -3.28 16.11 6.44
C VAL A 96 -2.68 17.50 6.55
N ASP A 97 -1.99 17.96 5.51
CA ASP A 97 -1.46 19.33 5.41
C ASP A 97 -2.59 20.36 5.19
N GLY A 98 -3.67 19.93 4.53
CA GLY A 98 -4.88 20.69 4.24
C GLY A 98 -5.92 20.73 5.37
N LYS A 99 -5.60 20.27 6.59
CA LYS A 99 -6.48 20.54 7.74
C LYS A 99 -6.44 22.04 8.06
N ALA A 100 -7.36 22.76 7.43
CA ALA A 100 -7.68 24.14 7.70
C ALA A 100 -7.83 24.41 9.21
N PRO A 101 -7.37 25.57 9.71
CA PRO A 101 -7.62 26.00 11.07
C PRO A 101 -9.13 26.22 11.25
N GLY A 102 -9.70 25.55 12.25
CA GLY A 102 -11.05 25.81 12.77
C GLY A 102 -10.97 25.94 14.28
#